data_AF-A0A853IXR2-F1
#
_entry.id   AF-A0A853IXR2-F1
#
_cell.length_a   1.000
_cell.length_b   1.000
_cell.length_c   1.000
_cell.angle_alpha   90.00
_cell.angle_beta   90.00
_cell.angle_gamma   90.00
#
_symmetry.space_group_name_H-M   'P 1'
#
loop_
_entity.id
_entity.type
_entity.pdbx_description
1 polymer ?
#
loop_
_entity_poly.entity_id
_entity_poly.type
_entity_poly.pdbx_seq_one_letter_code
_entity_poly.pdbx_strand_id
1 'polypeptide(L)'
;MATSSQAVLQYRIARQVREQFVNTLDASIIELMGLMQNHLSQLAQGGGAGRSVAEIQLAMEAAALFRAERQHWVATVRREWREALIRMGSKTGNTDMAGLSLVDDELVERKIAASRLAAAVAEAAGAEFNNLRLRMQFLERRSDLPADDVLKPETLAQIMVKAWTDCGLTRPMWALVHPAVQAGLARRLPEAFRQANEWLVQQGVMAEIDLKSLVRRADGEAGAVARARGPPAEPGSGHRPGADHRNHRHVAPAQAGRAVAPALRPPRASTRQ
;
A
#
# COMPACT_ATOMS: atom_id res chain seq x y z
N MET A 1 14.32 -6.42 37.78
CA MET A 1 15.53 -6.26 36.95
C MET A 1 15.50 -7.11 35.67
N ALA A 2 15.06 -8.39 35.70
CA ALA A 2 15.00 -9.24 34.50
C ALA A 2 14.10 -8.72 33.36
N THR A 3 12.95 -8.11 33.70
CA THR A 3 11.99 -7.58 32.73
C THR A 3 12.51 -6.36 31.96
N SER A 4 13.29 -5.48 32.62
CA SER A 4 13.94 -4.34 31.97
C SER A 4 15.03 -4.77 30.99
N SER A 5 15.83 -5.80 31.35
CA SER A 5 16.85 -6.35 30.45
C SER A 5 16.23 -7.01 29.22
N GLN A 6 15.09 -7.70 29.39
CA GLN A 6 14.37 -8.32 28.28
C GLN A 6 13.75 -7.27 27.34
N ALA A 7 13.18 -6.19 27.88
CA ALA A 7 12.62 -5.10 27.08
C ALA A 7 13.72 -4.39 26.24
N VAL A 8 14.90 -4.16 26.83
CA VAL A 8 16.06 -3.60 26.10
C VAL A 8 16.52 -4.52 24.98
N LEU A 9 16.55 -5.84 25.22
CA LEU A 9 16.88 -6.83 24.18
C LEU A 9 15.85 -6.83 23.06
N GLN A 10 14.55 -6.84 23.38
CA GLN A 10 13.46 -6.80 22.40
C GLN A 10 13.52 -5.55 21.53
N TYR A 11 13.76 -4.38 22.13
CA TYR A 11 13.96 -3.13 21.41
C TYR A 11 15.17 -3.19 20.46
N ARG A 12 16.29 -3.76 20.92
CA ARG A 12 17.49 -3.95 20.09
C ARG A 12 17.22 -4.85 18.89
N ILE A 13 16.52 -5.97 19.09
CA ILE A 13 16.13 -6.90 18.02
C ILE A 13 15.22 -6.20 17.00
N ALA A 14 14.20 -5.48 17.48
CA ALA A 14 13.27 -4.72 16.64
C ALA A 14 13.97 -3.63 15.82
N ARG A 15 15.02 -3.01 16.36
CA ARG A 15 15.85 -2.05 15.63
C ARG A 15 16.74 -2.74 14.59
N GLN A 16 17.39 -3.84 14.96
CA GLN A 16 18.31 -4.58 14.08
C GLN A 16 17.59 -5.17 12.85
N VAL A 17 16.38 -5.71 12.99
CA VAL A 17 15.63 -6.21 11.82
C VAL A 17 15.29 -5.08 10.84
N ARG A 18 14.99 -3.87 11.34
CA ARG A 18 14.74 -2.69 10.48
C ARG A 18 16.01 -2.23 9.78
N GLU A 19 17.14 -2.21 10.49
CA GLU A 19 18.46 -1.91 9.91
C GLU A 19 18.80 -2.90 8.79
N GLN A 20 18.65 -4.20 9.05
CA GLN A 20 18.89 -5.24 8.05
C GLN A 20 17.96 -5.12 6.85
N PHE A 21 16.67 -4.88 7.10
CA PHE A 21 15.67 -4.72 6.04
C PHE A 21 16.01 -3.53 5.13
N VAL A 22 16.35 -2.37 5.68
CA VAL A 22 16.79 -1.20 4.90
C VAL A 22 18.05 -1.51 4.09
N ASN A 23 19.00 -2.26 4.66
CA ASN A 23 20.20 -2.70 3.92
C ASN A 23 19.86 -3.65 2.76
N THR A 24 18.87 -4.54 2.90
CA THR A 24 18.40 -5.39 1.79
C THR A 24 17.76 -4.55 0.68
N LEU A 25 17.06 -3.46 1.03
CA LEU A 25 16.46 -2.55 0.06
C LEU A 25 17.50 -1.74 -0.72
N ASP A 26 18.67 -1.46 -0.15
CA ASP A 26 19.76 -0.77 -0.85
C ASP A 26 20.17 -1.49 -2.14
N ALA A 27 20.20 -2.82 -2.16
CA ALA A 27 20.48 -3.58 -3.39
C ALA A 27 19.30 -3.52 -4.36
N SER A 28 18.08 -3.68 -3.84
CA SER A 28 16.83 -3.70 -4.62
C SER A 28 16.60 -2.42 -5.42
N ILE A 29 16.95 -1.25 -4.87
CA ILE A 29 16.73 0.04 -5.55
C ILE A 29 17.62 0.22 -6.80
N ILE A 30 18.82 -0.37 -6.82
CA ILE A 30 19.71 -0.32 -7.99
C ILE A 30 19.14 -1.14 -9.14
N GLU A 31 18.67 -2.34 -8.84
CA GLU A 31 18.03 -3.18 -9.84
C GLU A 31 16.74 -2.53 -10.37
N LEU A 32 15.97 -1.92 -9.48
CA LEU A 32 14.75 -1.20 -9.85
C LEU A 32 15.06 -0.01 -10.77
N MET A 33 16.10 0.77 -10.47
CA MET A 33 16.59 1.83 -11.35
C MET A 33 16.91 1.29 -12.76
N GLY A 34 17.59 0.14 -12.85
CA GLY A 34 17.86 -0.52 -14.13
C GLY A 34 16.58 -0.93 -14.88
N LEU A 35 15.60 -1.50 -14.17
CA LEU A 35 14.30 -1.84 -14.74
C LEU A 35 13.56 -0.61 -15.27
N MET A 36 13.54 0.49 -14.51
CA MET A 36 12.89 1.74 -14.91
C MET A 36 13.57 2.35 -16.15
N GLN A 37 14.91 2.38 -16.17
CA GLN A 37 15.66 2.88 -17.32
C GLN A 37 15.40 2.06 -18.58
N ASN A 38 15.39 0.73 -18.47
CA ASN A 38 15.10 -0.16 -19.59
C ASN A 38 13.67 0.03 -20.08
N HIS A 39 12.71 0.13 -19.18
CA HIS A 39 11.30 0.34 -19.51
C HIS A 39 11.08 1.67 -20.24
N LEU A 40 11.59 2.78 -19.70
CA LEU A 40 11.50 4.10 -20.35
C LEU A 40 12.18 4.11 -21.71
N SER A 41 13.33 3.46 -21.85
CA SER A 41 14.04 3.38 -23.13
C SER A 41 13.22 2.60 -24.17
N GLN A 42 12.54 1.53 -23.77
CA GLN A 42 11.63 0.78 -24.64
C GLN A 42 10.40 1.61 -25.05
N LEU A 43 9.83 2.37 -24.10
CA LEU A 43 8.72 3.28 -24.40
C LEU A 43 9.14 4.40 -25.38
N ALA A 44 10.33 4.97 -25.19
CA ALA A 44 10.88 6.01 -26.04
C ALA A 44 11.27 5.52 -27.45
N GLN A 45 11.73 4.28 -27.57
CA GLN A 45 12.08 3.66 -28.86
C GLN A 45 10.85 3.13 -29.63
N GLY A 46 9.76 2.86 -28.93
CA GLY A 46 8.60 2.14 -29.46
C GLY A 46 7.48 3.04 -29.99
N GLY A 47 7.46 3.24 -31.31
CA GLY A 47 6.30 3.70 -32.09
C GLY A 47 5.25 2.60 -32.27
N GLY A 48 4.57 2.23 -31.18
CA GLY A 48 3.48 1.25 -31.23
C GLY A 48 2.24 1.82 -31.94
N ALA A 49 1.62 1.02 -32.81
CA ALA A 49 0.34 1.36 -33.44
C ALA A 49 -0.69 1.72 -32.35
N GLY A 50 -1.21 2.95 -32.40
CA GLY A 50 -2.20 3.46 -31.45
C GLY A 50 -1.67 4.41 -30.37
N ARG A 51 -0.36 4.68 -30.26
CA ARG A 51 0.16 5.77 -29.40
C ARG A 51 0.13 7.11 -30.11
N SER A 52 -0.29 8.13 -29.39
CA SER A 52 -0.22 9.51 -29.84
C SER A 52 1.21 10.03 -29.86
N VAL A 53 1.47 11.04 -30.69
CA VAL A 53 2.77 11.75 -30.74
C VAL A 53 3.13 12.33 -29.37
N ALA A 54 2.15 12.81 -28.61
CA ALA A 54 2.35 13.35 -27.27
C ALA A 54 2.87 12.31 -26.27
N GLU A 55 2.36 11.07 -26.31
CA GLU A 55 2.84 9.98 -25.45
C GLU A 55 4.27 9.56 -25.78
N ILE A 56 4.62 9.53 -27.06
CA ILE A 56 5.99 9.23 -27.51
C ILE A 56 6.95 10.33 -27.03
N GLN A 57 6.56 11.59 -27.19
CA GLN A 57 7.36 12.73 -26.75
C GLN A 57 7.56 12.71 -25.22
N LEU A 58 6.50 12.45 -24.45
CA LEU A 58 6.58 12.31 -23.00
C LEU A 58 7.51 11.16 -22.59
N ALA A 59 7.45 10.02 -23.29
CA ALA A 59 8.33 8.89 -23.01
C ALA A 59 9.80 9.20 -23.32
N MET A 60 10.08 9.91 -24.41
CA MET A 60 11.42 10.37 -24.74
C MET A 60 11.97 11.33 -23.69
N GLU A 61 11.17 12.31 -23.27
CA GLU A 61 11.52 13.28 -22.24
C GLU A 61 11.77 12.59 -20.89
N ALA A 62 10.86 11.71 -20.46
CA ALA A 62 11.02 10.91 -19.26
C ALA A 62 12.29 10.05 -19.30
N ALA A 63 12.57 9.41 -20.43
CA ALA A 63 13.76 8.59 -20.61
C ALA A 63 15.05 9.41 -20.55
N ALA A 64 15.06 10.61 -21.12
CA ALA A 64 16.21 11.51 -21.08
C ALA A 64 16.44 12.07 -19.67
N LEU A 65 15.39 12.59 -19.03
CA LEU A 65 15.48 13.17 -17.70
C LEU A 65 15.81 12.12 -16.65
N PHE A 66 15.13 10.96 -16.67
CA PHE A 66 15.46 9.88 -15.73
C PHE A 66 16.88 9.37 -15.95
N ARG A 67 17.37 9.33 -17.20
CA ARG A 67 18.78 8.99 -17.45
C ARG A 67 19.69 10.01 -16.77
N ALA A 68 19.44 11.31 -16.85
CA ALA A 68 20.25 12.30 -16.15
C ALA A 68 20.18 12.13 -14.62
N GLU A 69 18.99 11.94 -14.08
CA GLU A 69 18.73 11.99 -12.62
C GLU A 69 18.81 10.65 -11.89
N ARG A 70 18.89 9.51 -12.59
CA ARG A 70 18.78 8.16 -11.99
C ARG A 70 19.69 7.93 -10.79
N GLN A 71 20.92 8.43 -10.84
CA GLN A 71 21.88 8.29 -9.74
C GLN A 71 21.50 9.16 -8.54
N HIS A 72 21.04 10.40 -8.81
CA HIS A 72 20.54 11.29 -7.78
C HIS A 72 19.27 10.74 -7.12
N TRP A 73 18.34 10.24 -7.91
CA TRP A 73 17.12 9.58 -7.43
C TRP A 73 17.44 8.40 -6.50
N VAL A 74 18.33 7.49 -6.92
CA VAL A 74 18.77 6.37 -6.06
C VAL A 74 19.41 6.87 -4.76
N ALA A 75 20.31 7.86 -4.84
CA ALA A 75 20.98 8.39 -3.66
C ALA A 75 19.97 9.01 -2.67
N THR A 76 18.99 9.76 -3.20
CA THR A 76 17.90 10.35 -2.41
C THR A 76 17.04 9.26 -1.77
N VAL A 77 16.55 8.26 -2.51
CA VAL A 77 15.74 7.16 -1.93
C VAL A 77 16.49 6.45 -0.79
N ARG A 78 17.76 6.10 -1.02
CA ARG A 78 18.58 5.44 0.00
C ARG A 78 18.78 6.32 1.24
N ARG A 79 19.04 7.62 1.06
CA ARG A 79 19.16 8.57 2.17
C ARG A 79 17.88 8.64 2.96
N GLU A 80 16.75 8.87 2.31
CA GLU A 80 15.44 9.01 2.95
C GLU A 80 14.98 7.75 3.69
N TRP A 81 15.30 6.54 3.19
CA TRP A 81 15.06 5.29 3.92
C TRP A 81 15.89 5.19 5.20
N ARG A 82 17.17 5.56 5.15
CA ARG A 82 18.03 5.60 6.36
C ARG A 82 17.59 6.67 7.33
N GLU A 83 17.16 7.83 6.86
CA GLU A 83 16.63 8.87 7.73
C GLU A 83 15.31 8.46 8.38
N ALA A 84 14.42 7.79 7.66
CA ALA A 84 13.20 7.22 8.24
C ALA A 84 13.51 6.23 9.37
N LEU A 85 14.55 5.40 9.18
CA LEU A 85 15.08 4.51 10.23
C LEU A 85 15.56 5.27 11.46
N ILE A 86 16.32 6.35 11.29
CA ILE A 86 16.84 7.17 12.39
C ILE A 86 15.70 7.89 13.12
N ARG A 87 14.74 8.46 12.38
CA ARG A 87 13.58 9.19 12.95
C ARG A 87 12.75 8.31 13.87
N MET A 88 12.57 7.03 13.55
CA MET A 88 11.87 6.09 14.44
C MET A 88 12.61 5.88 15.77
N GLY A 89 13.94 5.85 15.76
CA GLY A 89 14.74 5.73 16.99
C GLY A 89 14.68 6.97 17.88
N SER A 90 14.36 8.14 17.30
CA SER A 90 14.31 9.42 17.99
C SER A 90 12.92 9.79 18.55
N LYS A 91 11.85 9.11 18.14
CA LYS A 91 10.48 9.42 18.60
C LYS A 91 10.20 8.85 19.99
N THR A 92 10.79 9.49 21.01
CA THR A 92 10.39 9.35 22.43
C THR A 92 9.57 10.55 22.94
N GLY A 93 9.07 11.44 22.07
CA GLY A 93 8.23 12.55 22.50
C GLY A 93 7.52 13.23 21.34
N ASN A 94 6.24 13.53 21.58
CA ASN A 94 5.35 14.42 20.83
C ASN A 94 5.04 14.09 19.36
N THR A 95 3.85 13.54 19.16
CA THR A 95 3.09 13.70 17.92
C THR A 95 2.66 15.17 17.86
N ASP A 96 3.46 16.01 17.22
CA ASP A 96 3.03 17.37 16.92
C ASP A 96 1.89 17.31 15.90
N MET A 97 0.74 17.81 16.36
CA MET A 97 -0.41 18.22 15.55
C MET A 97 0.03 19.36 14.62
N ALA A 98 0.71 19.02 13.53
CA ALA A 98 1.06 19.96 12.49
C ALA A 98 -0.16 20.20 11.58
N GLY A 99 -0.84 21.32 11.83
CA GLY A 99 -1.41 22.22 10.84
C GLY A 99 -2.26 21.61 9.73
N LEU A 100 -3.57 21.87 9.78
CA LEU A 100 -4.44 21.87 8.60
C LEU A 100 -4.00 23.00 7.65
N SER A 101 -2.89 22.80 6.94
CA SER A 101 -2.57 23.50 5.71
C SER A 101 -3.39 22.87 4.59
N LEU A 102 -3.84 23.68 3.61
CA LEU A 102 -4.52 23.18 2.41
C LEU A 102 -3.79 21.92 1.93
N VAL A 103 -4.56 20.84 1.85
CA VAL A 103 -4.08 19.57 1.32
C VAL A 103 -3.67 19.84 -0.11
N ASP A 104 -2.36 19.94 -0.32
CA ASP A 104 -1.74 20.13 -1.62
C ASP A 104 -2.16 18.95 -2.51
N ASP A 105 -2.80 19.22 -3.66
CA ASP A 105 -3.23 18.20 -4.62
C ASP A 105 -2.05 17.29 -4.99
N GLU A 106 -0.83 17.84 -5.01
CA GLU A 106 0.40 17.09 -5.23
C GLU A 106 0.66 16.05 -4.12
N LEU A 107 0.42 16.40 -2.86
CA LEU A 107 0.57 15.49 -1.72
C LEU A 107 -0.44 14.35 -1.78
N VAL A 108 -1.70 14.63 -2.14
CA VAL A 108 -2.74 13.61 -2.29
C VAL A 108 -2.36 12.63 -3.39
N GLU A 109 -1.93 13.16 -4.53
CA GLU A 109 -1.62 12.33 -5.69
C GLU A 109 -0.37 11.49 -5.47
N ARG A 110 0.61 12.03 -4.74
CA ARG A 110 1.74 11.25 -4.24
C ARG A 110 1.29 10.12 -3.32
N LYS A 111 0.38 10.39 -2.38
CA LYS A 111 -0.18 9.35 -1.49
C LYS A 111 -0.99 8.30 -2.26
N ILE A 112 -1.75 8.69 -3.28
CA ILE A 112 -2.48 7.76 -4.15
C ILE A 112 -1.50 6.85 -4.89
N ALA A 113 -0.46 7.43 -5.50
CA ALA A 113 0.57 6.68 -6.22
C ALA A 113 1.31 5.69 -5.29
N ALA A 114 1.67 6.14 -4.09
CA ALA A 114 2.33 5.31 -3.09
C ALA A 114 1.42 4.18 -2.59
N SER A 115 0.15 4.48 -2.29
CA SER A 115 -0.84 3.51 -1.83
C SER A 115 -1.09 2.39 -2.83
N ARG A 116 -1.11 2.69 -4.13
CA ARG A 116 -1.23 1.67 -5.18
C ARG A 116 -0.03 0.71 -5.19
N LEU A 117 1.19 1.25 -5.09
CA LEU A 117 2.39 0.42 -4.97
C LEU A 117 2.37 -0.42 -3.70
N ALA A 118 2.02 0.20 -2.57
CA ALA A 118 1.97 -0.47 -1.27
C ALA A 118 0.96 -1.61 -1.25
N ALA A 119 -0.22 -1.40 -1.83
CA ALA A 119 -1.24 -2.44 -1.95
C ALA A 119 -0.75 -3.61 -2.80
N ALA A 120 -0.13 -3.34 -3.96
CA ALA A 120 0.42 -4.41 -4.81
C ALA A 120 1.54 -5.20 -4.12
N VAL A 121 2.40 -4.52 -3.34
CA VAL A 121 3.44 -5.17 -2.55
C VAL A 121 2.85 -6.00 -1.41
N ALA A 122 1.87 -5.47 -0.69
CA ALA A 122 1.21 -6.17 0.41
C ALA A 122 0.50 -7.44 -0.09
N GLU A 123 -0.19 -7.36 -1.23
CA GLU A 123 -0.83 -8.50 -1.89
C GLU A 123 0.20 -9.55 -2.29
N ALA A 124 1.29 -9.14 -2.95
CA ALA A 124 2.34 -10.06 -3.38
C ALA A 124 3.11 -10.70 -2.21
N ALA A 125 3.27 -9.98 -1.11
CA ALA A 125 3.96 -10.48 0.08
C ALA A 125 3.09 -11.39 0.94
N GLY A 126 1.77 -11.18 0.94
CA GLY A 126 0.78 -12.01 1.63
C GLY A 126 1.19 -12.34 3.06
N ALA A 127 1.41 -13.64 3.32
CA ALA A 127 1.77 -14.15 4.63
C ALA A 127 3.09 -13.58 5.17
N GLU A 128 4.09 -13.31 4.33
CA GLU A 128 5.41 -12.85 4.79
C GLU A 128 5.32 -11.48 5.47
N PHE A 129 4.61 -10.55 4.84
CA PHE A 129 4.41 -9.22 5.43
C PHE A 129 3.54 -9.29 6.70
N ASN A 130 2.48 -10.08 6.69
CA ASN A 130 1.63 -10.24 7.88
C ASN A 130 2.39 -10.89 9.05
N ASN A 131 3.20 -11.91 8.77
CA ASN A 131 4.03 -12.57 9.77
C ASN A 131 5.04 -11.62 10.41
N LEU A 132 5.70 -10.80 9.58
CA LEU A 132 6.63 -9.79 10.07
C LEU A 132 5.92 -8.78 10.98
N ARG A 133 4.76 -8.28 10.55
CA ARG A 133 3.94 -7.35 11.35
C ARG A 133 3.61 -7.92 12.73
N LEU A 134 3.20 -9.19 12.81
CA LEU A 134 2.89 -9.86 14.07
C LEU A 134 4.10 -10.03 14.99
N ARG A 135 5.26 -10.42 14.43
CA ARG A 135 6.51 -10.55 15.19
C ARG A 135 6.95 -9.21 15.76
N MET A 136 6.80 -8.14 15.00
CA MET A 136 7.11 -6.78 15.45
C MET A 136 6.13 -6.29 16.53
N GLN A 137 4.83 -6.55 16.38
CA GLN A 137 3.83 -6.26 17.42
C GLN A 137 4.16 -6.97 18.75
N PHE A 138 4.61 -8.23 18.69
CA PHE A 138 5.06 -8.98 19.85
C PHE A 138 6.31 -8.39 20.50
N LEU A 139 7.33 -8.06 19.69
CA LEU A 139 8.57 -7.45 20.19
C LEU A 139 8.35 -6.10 20.86
N GLU A 140 7.48 -5.28 20.28
CA GLU A 140 7.28 -3.89 20.70
C GLU A 140 6.10 -3.72 21.66
N ARG A 141 5.31 -4.79 21.88
CA ARG A 141 4.07 -4.77 22.66
C ARG A 141 3.10 -3.68 22.18
N ARG A 142 3.01 -3.52 20.86
CA ARG A 142 2.14 -2.56 20.16
C ARG A 142 1.09 -3.30 19.34
N SER A 143 -0.05 -2.65 19.13
CA SER A 143 -1.14 -3.20 18.31
C SER A 143 -0.84 -3.17 16.81
N ASP A 144 -0.01 -2.25 16.35
CA ASP A 144 0.46 -2.18 14.97
C ASP A 144 1.82 -1.48 14.85
N LEU A 145 2.45 -1.68 13.70
CA LEU A 145 3.62 -0.92 13.25
C LEU A 145 3.29 0.58 13.18
N PRO A 146 4.19 1.49 13.59
CA PRO A 146 4.08 2.93 13.32
C PRO A 146 3.69 3.25 11.88
N ALA A 147 2.98 4.37 11.66
CA ALA A 147 2.55 4.77 10.32
C ALA A 147 3.73 5.06 9.37
N ASP A 148 4.84 5.54 9.92
CA ASP A 148 6.08 5.86 9.23
C ASP A 148 7.16 4.76 9.37
N ASP A 149 6.75 3.53 9.70
CA ASP A 149 7.68 2.43 9.87
C ASP A 149 8.30 1.98 8.54
N VAL A 150 9.63 1.87 8.48
CA VAL A 150 10.35 1.43 7.26
C VAL A 150 9.97 0.01 6.81
N LEU A 151 9.39 -0.81 7.69
CA LEU A 151 8.88 -2.13 7.32
C LEU A 151 7.55 -2.05 6.54
N LYS A 152 6.84 -0.91 6.57
CA LYS A 152 5.57 -0.75 5.83
C LYS A 152 5.85 -0.49 4.35
N PRO A 153 5.22 -1.23 3.42
CA PRO A 153 5.29 -0.97 1.99
C PRO A 153 4.93 0.49 1.64
N GLU A 154 3.97 1.07 2.35
CA GLU A 154 3.53 2.46 2.18
C GLU A 154 4.67 3.47 2.39
N THR A 155 5.42 3.34 3.48
CA THR A 155 6.53 4.24 3.79
C THR A 155 7.60 4.19 2.71
N LEU A 156 7.92 3.00 2.22
CA LEU A 156 8.88 2.82 1.13
C LEU A 156 8.40 3.46 -0.18
N ALA A 157 7.14 3.21 -0.55
CA ALA A 157 6.54 3.73 -1.76
C ALA A 157 6.44 5.26 -1.74
N GLN A 158 6.06 5.86 -0.60
CA GLN A 158 6.00 7.31 -0.44
C GLN A 158 7.37 7.97 -0.65
N ILE A 159 8.44 7.37 -0.10
CA ILE A 159 9.80 7.86 -0.28
C ILE A 159 10.23 7.80 -1.75
N MET A 160 9.90 6.72 -2.45
CA MET A 160 10.25 6.58 -3.87
C MET A 160 9.53 7.58 -4.78
N VAL A 161 8.22 7.78 -4.58
CA VAL A 161 7.43 8.73 -5.36
C VAL A 161 7.83 10.17 -5.03
N LYS A 162 8.13 10.47 -3.75
CA LYS A 162 8.66 11.79 -3.36
C LYS A 162 10.02 12.05 -4.02
N ALA A 163 10.94 11.11 -3.95
CA ALA A 163 12.26 11.27 -4.56
C ALA A 163 12.16 11.48 -6.08
N TRP A 164 11.18 10.85 -6.74
CA TRP A 164 10.91 11.05 -8.16
C TRP A 164 10.55 12.51 -8.46
N THR A 165 9.57 13.07 -7.74
CA THR A 165 9.15 14.47 -7.92
C THR A 165 10.25 15.47 -7.54
N ASP A 166 11.02 15.18 -6.48
CA ASP A 166 12.15 16.03 -6.05
C ASP A 166 13.25 16.13 -7.12
N CYS A 167 13.38 15.14 -8.01
CA CYS A 167 14.31 15.16 -9.15
C CYS A 167 13.73 15.87 -10.39
N GLY A 168 12.59 16.57 -10.27
CA GLY A 168 11.92 17.23 -11.39
C GLY A 168 11.19 16.28 -12.34
N LEU A 169 11.13 14.98 -12.04
CA LEU A 169 10.38 14.03 -12.86
C LEU A 169 8.88 14.16 -12.54
N THR A 170 8.08 14.42 -13.57
CA THR A 170 6.68 14.80 -13.38
C THR A 170 5.79 13.58 -13.12
N ARG A 171 4.55 13.86 -12.67
CA ARG A 171 3.53 12.82 -12.45
C ARG A 171 3.14 12.05 -13.73
N PRO A 172 2.95 12.69 -14.90
CA PRO A 172 2.78 11.95 -16.16
C PRO A 172 3.95 11.00 -16.46
N MET A 173 5.19 11.42 -16.18
CA MET A 173 6.37 10.55 -16.35
C MET A 173 6.35 9.37 -15.36
N TRP A 174 5.90 9.59 -14.11
CA TRP A 174 5.72 8.51 -13.13
C TRP A 174 4.74 7.45 -13.62
N ALA A 175 3.62 7.86 -14.23
CA ALA A 175 2.61 6.94 -14.75
C ALA A 175 3.20 5.97 -15.79
N LEU A 176 4.20 6.40 -16.56
CA LEU A 176 4.91 5.54 -17.51
C LEU A 176 5.70 4.43 -16.81
N VAL A 177 6.38 4.73 -15.70
CA VAL A 177 7.22 3.74 -14.99
C VAL A 177 6.45 2.92 -13.94
N HIS A 178 5.28 3.39 -13.52
CA HIS A 178 4.50 2.79 -12.44
C HIS A 178 4.32 1.26 -12.60
N PRO A 179 3.95 0.71 -13.77
CA PRO A 179 3.78 -0.74 -13.92
C PRO A 179 5.09 -1.51 -13.72
N ALA A 180 6.20 -1.00 -14.23
CA ALA A 180 7.53 -1.61 -14.07
C ALA A 180 8.00 -1.54 -12.61
N VAL A 181 7.74 -0.43 -11.92
CA VAL A 181 8.04 -0.27 -10.49
C VAL A 181 7.19 -1.24 -9.66
N GLN A 182 5.88 -1.30 -9.91
CA GLN A 182 4.97 -2.18 -9.21
C GLN A 182 5.39 -3.65 -9.33
N ALA A 183 5.64 -4.12 -10.55
CA ALA A 183 6.10 -5.50 -10.79
C ALA A 183 7.48 -5.76 -10.16
N GLY A 184 8.38 -4.78 -10.23
CA GLY A 184 9.72 -4.86 -9.65
C GLY A 184 9.71 -4.97 -8.12
N LEU A 185 8.83 -4.22 -7.45
CA LEU A 185 8.66 -4.28 -5.99
C LEU A 185 7.92 -5.55 -5.55
N ALA A 186 6.83 -5.91 -6.23
CA ALA A 186 6.05 -7.11 -5.95
C ALA A 186 6.89 -8.40 -6.05
N ARG A 187 7.95 -8.41 -6.87
CA ARG A 187 8.89 -9.52 -6.96
C ARG A 187 9.94 -9.56 -5.84
N ARG A 188 10.36 -8.42 -5.30
CA ARG A 188 11.53 -8.30 -4.42
C ARG A 188 11.19 -8.19 -2.95
N LEU A 189 10.14 -7.45 -2.63
CA LEU A 189 9.73 -7.18 -1.25
C LEU A 189 9.28 -8.44 -0.49
N PRO A 190 8.57 -9.42 -1.11
CA PRO A 190 8.24 -10.67 -0.42
C PRO A 190 9.49 -11.40 0.10
N GLU A 191 10.56 -11.42 -0.70
CA GLU A 191 11.84 -12.02 -0.32
C GLU A 191 12.54 -11.26 0.81
N ALA A 192 12.50 -9.92 0.78
CA ALA A 192 13.04 -9.10 1.88
C ALA A 192 12.26 -9.32 3.19
N PHE A 193 10.93 -9.47 3.13
CA PHE A 193 10.12 -9.80 4.29
C PHE A 193 10.40 -11.22 4.82
N ARG A 194 10.58 -12.20 3.93
CA ARG A 194 10.98 -13.55 4.29
C ARG A 194 12.31 -13.58 5.04
N GLN A 195 13.33 -12.90 4.52
CA GLN A 195 14.64 -12.79 5.19
C GLN A 195 14.54 -12.14 6.59
N ALA A 196 13.73 -11.08 6.71
CA ALA A 196 13.48 -10.44 8.00
C ALA A 196 12.77 -11.39 8.99
N ASN A 197 11.78 -12.15 8.52
CA ASN A 197 11.11 -13.17 9.32
C ASN A 197 12.07 -14.27 9.79
N GLU A 198 12.90 -14.80 8.89
CA GLU A 198 13.89 -15.84 9.20
C GLU A 198 14.89 -15.38 10.25
N TRP A 199 15.39 -14.15 10.11
CA TRP A 199 16.28 -13.56 11.10
C TRP A 199 15.60 -13.41 12.47
N LEU A 200 14.36 -12.94 12.51
CA LEU A 200 13.59 -12.83 13.76
C LEU A 200 13.40 -14.18 14.44
N VAL A 201 13.09 -15.23 13.66
CA VAL A 201 12.98 -16.60 14.19
C VAL A 201 14.32 -17.08 14.75
N GLN A 202 15.44 -16.79 14.10
CA GLN A 202 16.79 -17.10 14.61
C GLN A 202 17.10 -16.37 15.93
N GLN A 203 16.54 -15.17 16.14
CA GLN A 203 16.62 -14.45 17.42
C GLN A 203 15.62 -14.95 18.48
N GLY A 204 14.88 -16.04 18.20
CA GLY A 204 13.90 -16.63 19.12
C GLY A 204 12.55 -15.93 19.13
N VAL A 205 12.25 -15.09 18.13
CA VAL A 205 11.01 -14.33 18.07
C VAL A 205 9.93 -15.11 17.31
N MET A 206 8.97 -15.66 18.06
CA MET A 206 7.78 -16.34 17.54
C MET A 206 8.10 -17.30 16.37
N ALA A 207 8.76 -18.41 16.69
CA ALA A 207 9.15 -19.43 15.70
C ALA A 207 7.95 -19.96 14.92
N GLU A 208 6.84 -20.21 15.60
CA GLU A 208 5.55 -20.57 15.01
C GLU A 208 4.53 -19.45 15.28
N ILE A 209 3.88 -18.97 14.23
CA ILE A 209 2.74 -18.07 14.34
C ILE A 209 1.49 -18.95 14.31
N ASP A 210 0.78 -19.05 15.43
CA ASP A 210 -0.46 -19.82 15.48
C ASP A 210 -1.56 -19.10 14.67
N LEU A 211 -1.73 -19.48 13.40
CA LEU A 211 -2.75 -18.93 12.50
C LEU A 211 -4.16 -19.07 13.07
N LYS A 212 -4.46 -20.10 13.89
CA LYS A 212 -5.80 -20.32 14.46
C LYS A 212 -6.17 -19.23 15.46
N SER A 213 -5.20 -18.75 16.22
CA SER A 213 -5.38 -17.63 17.16
C SER A 213 -5.65 -16.30 16.44
N LEU A 214 -5.07 -16.12 15.25
CA LEU A 214 -5.22 -14.94 14.42
C LEU A 214 -6.57 -14.86 13.71
N VAL A 215 -7.05 -15.96 13.13
CA VAL A 215 -8.37 -16.03 12.48
C VAL A 215 -9.48 -15.75 13.49
N ARG A 216 -9.40 -16.35 14.69
CA ARG A 216 -10.36 -16.08 15.78
C ARG A 216 -10.37 -14.62 16.24
N ARG A 217 -9.24 -13.91 16.15
CA ARG A 217 -9.16 -12.48 16.50
C ARG A 217 -9.72 -11.59 15.39
N ALA A 218 -9.47 -11.91 14.12
CA ALA A 218 -10.06 -11.21 12.97
C ALA A 218 -11.59 -11.34 12.93
N ASP A 219 -12.13 -12.53 13.22
CA ASP A 219 -13.57 -12.75 13.36
C ASP A 219 -14.18 -12.03 14.58
N GLY A 220 -13.40 -11.88 15.65
CA GLY A 220 -13.79 -11.16 16.86
C GLY A 220 -13.84 -9.63 16.71
N GLU A 221 -12.91 -9.04 15.95
CA GLU A 221 -12.90 -7.59 15.67
C GLU A 221 -14.00 -7.19 14.66
N ALA A 222 -14.30 -8.03 13.66
CA ALA A 222 -15.46 -7.83 12.78
C ALA A 222 -16.80 -7.94 13.52
N GLY A 223 -16.84 -8.64 14.67
CA GLY A 223 -18.03 -8.80 15.51
C GLY A 223 -18.26 -7.69 16.55
N ALA A 224 -17.30 -6.78 16.77
CA ALA A 224 -17.36 -5.80 17.86
C ALA A 224 -18.10 -4.49 17.51
N VAL A 225 -18.44 -4.24 16.24
CA VAL A 225 -19.18 -3.04 15.80
C VAL A 225 -20.71 -3.21 15.73
N ALA A 226 -21.26 -4.32 16.23
CA ALA A 226 -22.69 -4.58 16.08
C ALA A 226 -23.41 -5.13 17.32
N ARG A 227 -23.10 -4.66 18.55
CA ARG A 227 -24.03 -4.81 19.71
C ARG A 227 -23.92 -3.69 20.75
N ALA A 228 -24.32 -2.47 20.39
CA ALA A 228 -24.95 -1.56 21.35
C ALA A 228 -26.47 -1.81 21.31
N ARG A 229 -26.89 -2.87 22.02
CA ARG A 229 -28.28 -3.25 22.22
C ARG A 229 -28.89 -2.29 23.24
N GLY A 230 -30.04 -1.70 22.89
CA GLY A 230 -30.74 -0.69 23.69
C GLY A 230 -31.15 -1.16 25.09
N PRO A 231 -31.50 -0.20 25.97
CA PRO A 231 -31.81 -0.49 27.36
C PRO A 231 -33.17 -1.20 27.53
N PRO A 232 -33.35 -1.99 28.62
CA PRO A 232 -34.59 -2.72 28.87
C PRO A 232 -35.68 -1.82 29.46
N ALA A 233 -36.93 -2.09 29.11
CA ALA A 233 -38.13 -1.42 29.60
C ALA A 233 -38.86 -2.28 30.65
N GLU A 234 -39.42 -1.65 31.70
CA GLU A 234 -40.64 -2.04 32.44
C GLU A 234 -41.23 -0.77 33.15
N PRO A 235 -42.42 -0.79 33.82
CA PRO A 235 -43.72 -0.47 33.22
C PRO A 235 -44.50 0.66 33.96
N GLY A 236 -45.52 1.23 33.31
CA GLY A 236 -46.69 1.81 34.01
C GLY A 236 -47.09 3.27 33.72
N SER A 237 -48.41 3.43 33.51
CA SER A 237 -49.25 4.64 33.64
C SER A 237 -49.16 5.78 32.61
N GLY A 238 -50.02 5.67 31.60
CA GLY A 238 -51.21 6.53 31.45
C GLY A 238 -51.05 8.03 31.21
N HIS A 239 -51.18 8.47 29.95
CA HIS A 239 -51.98 9.65 29.57
C HIS A 239 -52.21 9.71 28.04
N ARG A 240 -53.47 9.80 27.60
CA ARG A 240 -53.93 10.44 26.33
C ARG A 240 -54.41 11.86 26.71
N PRO A 241 -54.62 12.84 25.80
CA PRO A 241 -54.95 12.78 24.37
C PRO A 241 -54.09 13.76 23.53
N GLY A 242 -54.25 14.02 22.23
CA GLY A 242 -55.20 13.65 21.18
C GLY A 242 -54.78 14.30 19.85
N ALA A 243 -55.44 13.87 18.76
CA ALA A 243 -55.58 14.51 17.44
C ALA A 243 -54.30 14.82 16.62
N ASP A 244 -54.27 14.84 15.29
CA ASP A 244 -55.05 14.34 14.16
C ASP A 244 -54.22 14.80 12.95
N HIS A 245 -54.06 13.99 11.89
CA HIS A 245 -53.91 14.38 10.47
C HIS A 245 -53.18 13.33 9.61
N ARG A 246 -54.03 12.54 8.95
CA ARG A 246 -54.05 12.11 7.55
C ARG A 246 -52.88 12.47 6.59
N ASN A 247 -52.44 11.40 5.92
CA ASN A 247 -52.41 11.18 4.45
C ASN A 247 -51.12 11.52 3.68
N HIS A 248 -50.48 10.52 3.06
CA HIS A 248 -50.35 10.45 1.59
C HIS A 248 -49.69 9.17 1.05
N ARG A 249 -50.28 8.71 -0.07
CA ARG A 249 -49.89 7.62 -0.97
C ARG A 249 -48.66 7.98 -1.81
N HIS A 250 -47.81 7.00 -2.12
CA HIS A 250 -46.98 6.91 -3.35
C HIS A 250 -46.79 5.41 -3.64
N VAL A 251 -47.50 4.80 -4.59
CA VAL A 251 -47.26 4.74 -6.06
C VAL A 251 -45.89 4.12 -6.39
N ALA A 252 -45.92 2.84 -6.79
CA ALA A 252 -44.81 2.13 -7.40
C ALA A 252 -45.02 2.07 -8.93
N PRO A 253 -43.99 2.32 -9.76
CA PRO A 253 -44.09 2.08 -11.19
C PRO A 253 -43.58 0.68 -11.56
N ALA A 254 -44.18 0.16 -12.62
CA ALA A 254 -43.87 -1.09 -13.27
C ALA A 254 -43.12 -0.86 -14.60
N GLN A 255 -42.47 -1.94 -15.05
CA GLN A 255 -42.10 -2.30 -16.43
C GLN A 255 -40.82 -1.73 -17.07
N ALA A 256 -40.01 -2.67 -17.58
CA ALA A 256 -39.53 -2.83 -18.97
C ALA A 256 -38.17 -3.57 -18.91
N GLY A 257 -37.76 -4.46 -19.81
CA GLY A 257 -38.28 -4.92 -21.08
C GLY A 257 -37.29 -5.98 -21.58
N ARG A 258 -37.83 -7.05 -22.15
CA ARG A 258 -37.11 -8.22 -22.66
C ARG A 258 -36.99 -8.08 -24.18
N ALA A 259 -35.79 -8.04 -24.74
CA ALA A 259 -35.55 -8.31 -26.17
C ALA A 259 -34.09 -8.74 -26.41
N VAL A 260 -33.87 -10.01 -26.78
CA VAL A 260 -33.59 -10.54 -28.15
C VAL A 260 -32.14 -10.28 -28.62
N ALA A 261 -31.38 -11.37 -28.67
CA ALA A 261 -30.07 -11.48 -29.33
C ALA A 261 -30.23 -11.95 -30.79
N PRO A 262 -29.39 -11.50 -31.73
CA PRO A 262 -29.19 -12.18 -33.00
C PRO A 262 -27.84 -12.91 -33.05
N ALA A 263 -27.90 -14.17 -33.50
CA ALA A 263 -26.75 -15.02 -33.78
C ALA A 263 -26.07 -14.63 -35.10
N LEU A 264 -24.76 -14.40 -35.07
CA LEU A 264 -23.91 -14.22 -36.25
C LEU A 264 -23.27 -15.57 -36.62
N ARG A 265 -23.52 -15.99 -37.86
CA ARG A 265 -23.07 -17.21 -38.52
C ARG A 265 -21.76 -16.93 -39.27
N PRO A 266 -20.74 -17.82 -39.25
CA PRO A 266 -19.48 -17.58 -39.95
C PRO A 266 -19.54 -17.95 -41.45
N PRO A 267 -18.79 -17.27 -42.33
CA PRO A 267 -18.70 -17.65 -43.74
C PRO A 267 -17.75 -18.84 -43.97
N ARG A 268 -18.17 -19.75 -44.85
CA ARG A 268 -17.38 -20.86 -45.38
C ARG A 268 -16.44 -20.38 -46.49
N ALA A 269 -15.23 -20.90 -46.49
CA ALA A 269 -14.30 -20.87 -47.61
C ALA A 269 -14.82 -21.73 -48.77
N SER A 270 -14.61 -21.26 -50.01
CA SER A 270 -14.52 -22.13 -51.19
C SER A 270 -13.51 -21.57 -52.22
N THR A 271 -12.56 -22.45 -52.46
CA THR A 271 -11.47 -22.57 -53.43
C THR A 271 -11.92 -22.61 -54.90
N ARG A 272 -11.05 -22.12 -55.83
CA ARG A 272 -10.94 -22.41 -57.29
C ARG A 272 -12.15 -22.00 -58.16
N GLN A 273 -11.98 -21.38 -59.32
CA GLN A 273 -11.04 -21.59 -60.43
C GLN A 273 -10.62 -20.25 -61.04
#